data_AF-A0AA95KJX6-F1
#
_entry.id   AF-A0AA95KJX6-F1
#
_cell.length_a   1.000
_cell.length_b   1.000
_cell.length_c   1.000
_cell.angle_alpha   90.00
_cell.angle_beta   90.00
_cell.angle_gamma   90.00
#
_symmetry.space_group_name_H-M   'P 1'
#
loop_
_entity.id
_entity.type
_entity.pdbx_description
1 polymer ?
#
loop_
_entity_poly.entity_id
_entity_poly.type
_entity_poly.pdbx_seq_one_letter_code
_entity_poly.pdbx_strand_id
1 'polypeptide(L)'
;MQITLDIPEQYLIDQSPIEFGKRIKLYAALVMFQSGSMSAGAASEFAGVDRFTFIAECQKRNIPLVDFSPEELDAELEDLRKIA
;
A
#
# COMPACT_ATOMS: atom_id res chain seq x y z
N MET A 1 11.84 -13.89 9.65
CA MET A 1 12.94 -13.16 9.00
C MET A 1 13.04 -11.78 9.66
N GLN A 2 14.24 -11.25 9.86
CA GLN A 2 14.48 -9.95 10.51
C GLN A 2 15.30 -9.06 9.58
N ILE A 3 14.85 -7.81 9.37
CA ILE A 3 15.57 -6.76 8.64
C ILE A 3 15.89 -5.67 9.66
N THR A 4 17.16 -5.24 9.71
CA THR A 4 17.63 -4.19 10.63
C THR A 4 17.87 -2.90 9.84
N LEU A 5 17.34 -1.79 10.34
CA LEU A 5 17.58 -0.45 9.79
C LEU A 5 18.38 0.35 10.82
N ASP A 6 19.51 0.90 10.39
CA ASP A 6 20.28 1.84 11.19
C ASP A 6 19.71 3.25 10.99
N ILE A 7 18.98 3.75 11.99
CA ILE A 7 18.27 5.04 11.94
C ILE A 7 18.91 5.97 12.97
N PRO A 8 19.37 7.17 12.57
CA PRO A 8 19.89 8.15 13.52
C PRO A 8 18.83 8.58 14.55
N GLU A 9 19.21 8.60 15.83
CA GLU A 9 18.29 8.88 16.95
C GLU A 9 17.57 10.24 16.84
N GLN A 10 18.20 11.23 16.19
CA GLN A 10 17.63 12.56 15.97
C GLN A 10 16.30 12.55 15.20
N TYR A 11 15.97 11.45 14.51
CA TYR A 11 14.71 11.30 13.78
C TYR A 11 13.59 10.65 14.59
N LEU A 12 13.87 10.14 15.80
CA LEU A 12 12.89 9.50 16.69
C LEU A 12 12.24 10.51 17.67
N ILE A 13 11.91 11.71 17.20
CA ILE A 13 11.31 12.76 18.03
C ILE A 13 9.91 12.32 18.48
N ASP A 14 9.71 12.24 19.80
CA ASP A 14 8.44 11.89 20.47
C ASP A 14 7.83 10.54 20.02
N GLN A 15 8.65 9.60 19.54
CA GLN A 15 8.17 8.31 19.04
C GLN A 15 9.09 7.16 19.45
N SER A 16 8.50 6.02 19.81
CA SER A 16 9.28 4.81 20.06
C SER A 16 9.84 4.21 18.75
N PRO A 17 10.99 3.50 18.80
CA PRO A 17 11.52 2.78 17.64
C PRO A 17 10.51 1.81 17.00
N ILE A 18 9.62 1.23 17.82
CA ILE A 18 8.57 0.31 17.38
C ILE A 18 7.54 1.04 16.51
N GLU A 19 7.06 2.20 16.96
CA GLU A 19 6.10 3.00 16.21
C GLU A 19 6.70 3.55 14.92
N PHE A 20 7.96 3.98 14.99
CA PHE A 20 8.70 4.43 13.82
C PHE A 20 8.88 3.30 12.79
N GLY A 21 9.25 2.10 13.24
CA GLY A 21 9.35 0.92 12.39
C GLY A 21 8.02 0.53 11.74
N LYS A 22 6.90 0.58 12.47
CA LYS A 22 5.56 0.36 11.91
C LYS A 22 5.23 1.38 10.81
N ARG A 23 5.57 2.66 11.03
CA ARG A 23 5.37 3.74 10.05
C ARG A 23 6.19 3.52 8.78
N ILE A 24 7.47 3.12 8.93
CA ILE A 24 8.32 2.77 7.80
C ILE A 24 7.73 1.61 7.01
N LYS A 25 7.30 0.52 7.67
CA LYS A 25 6.69 -0.62 6.98
C LYS A 25 5.44 -0.21 6.21
N LEU A 26 4.58 0.63 6.80
CA LEU A 26 3.41 1.14 6.09
C LEU A 26 3.80 1.95 4.85
N TYR A 27 4.76 2.87 4.95
CA TYR A 27 5.20 3.66 3.79
C TYR A 27 5.84 2.82 2.71
N ALA A 28 6.69 1.86 3.08
CA ALA A 28 7.26 0.91 2.13
C ALA A 28 6.17 0.08 1.44
N ALA A 29 5.16 -0.39 2.19
CA ALA A 29 4.03 -1.13 1.64
C ALA A 29 3.25 -0.32 0.60
N LEU A 30 2.96 0.96 0.91
CA LEU A 30 2.22 1.85 0.04
C LEU A 30 2.98 2.12 -1.27
N VAL A 31 4.29 2.39 -1.18
CA VAL A 31 5.14 2.60 -2.36
C VAL A 31 5.25 1.33 -3.19
N MET A 32 5.46 0.17 -2.56
CA MET A 32 5.55 -1.13 -3.25
C MET A 32 4.22 -1.55 -3.91
N PHE A 33 3.09 -1.18 -3.31
CA PHE A 33 1.79 -1.36 -3.92
C PHE A 33 1.64 -0.44 -5.14
N GLN A 34 1.95 0.84 -4.99
CA GLN A 34 1.87 1.83 -6.07
C GLN A 34 2.77 1.48 -7.27
N SER A 35 3.94 0.88 -7.03
CA SER A 35 4.85 0.43 -8.08
C SER A 35 4.47 -0.93 -8.69
N GLY A 36 3.35 -1.54 -8.28
CA GLY A 36 2.92 -2.87 -8.71
C GLY A 36 3.79 -4.01 -8.19
N SER A 37 4.75 -3.75 -7.30
CA SER A 37 5.65 -4.76 -6.73
C SER A 37 4.97 -5.65 -5.69
N MET A 38 3.86 -5.17 -5.12
CA MET A 38 3.02 -5.93 -4.19
C MET A 38 1.56 -5.76 -4.54
N SER A 39 0.76 -6.82 -4.40
CA SER A 39 -0.70 -6.69 -4.41
C SER A 39 -1.17 -5.97 -3.14
N ALA A 40 -2.39 -5.42 -3.16
CA ALA A 40 -2.98 -4.79 -1.97
C ALA A 40 -3.03 -5.74 -0.75
N GLY A 41 -3.30 -7.04 -1.01
CA GLY A 41 -3.28 -8.08 0.04
C GLY A 41 -1.89 -8.22 0.66
N ALA A 42 -0.87 -8.46 -0.17
CA ALA A 42 0.51 -8.63 0.30
C ALA A 42 1.04 -7.36 1.00
N ALA A 43 0.72 -6.17 0.47
CA ALA A 43 1.12 -4.90 1.06
C ALA A 43 0.47 -4.67 2.43
N SER A 44 -0.82 -5.01 2.61
CA SER A 44 -1.50 -4.92 3.90
C SER A 44 -0.88 -5.85 4.95
N GLU A 45 -0.57 -7.10 4.57
CA GLU A 45 0.10 -8.07 5.43
C GLU A 45 1.50 -7.58 5.82
N PHE A 46 2.28 -7.08 4.86
CA PHE A 46 3.61 -6.53 5.11
C PHE A 46 3.57 -5.31 6.02
N ALA A 47 2.62 -4.39 5.83
CA ALA A 47 2.39 -3.26 6.72
C ALA A 47 1.93 -3.68 8.13
N GLY A 48 1.39 -4.89 8.28
CA GLY A 48 0.85 -5.40 9.54
C GLY A 48 -0.47 -4.75 9.92
N VAL A 49 -1.28 -4.39 8.93
CA VAL A 49 -2.60 -3.78 9.12
C VAL A 49 -3.66 -4.58 8.37
N ASP A 50 -4.91 -4.47 8.77
CA ASP A 50 -6.01 -5.10 8.03
C ASP A 50 -6.25 -4.40 6.68
N ARG A 51 -7.00 -5.08 5.82
CA ARG A 51 -7.31 -4.62 4.46
C ARG A 51 -8.00 -3.25 4.43
N PHE A 52 -8.92 -2.98 5.34
CA PHE A 52 -9.66 -1.71 5.36
C PHE A 52 -8.77 -0.57 5.81
N THR A 53 -7.92 -0.81 6.82
CA THR A 53 -6.91 0.16 7.27
C THR A 53 -5.94 0.48 6.13
N PHE A 54 -5.44 -0.52 5.40
CA PHE A 54 -4.54 -0.28 4.26
C PHE A 54 -5.21 0.56 3.16
N ILE A 55 -6.44 0.22 2.79
CA ILE A 55 -7.25 0.99 1.82
C ILE A 55 -7.42 2.45 2.26
N ALA A 56 -7.75 2.69 3.53
CA ALA A 56 -7.87 4.03 4.06
C ALA A 56 -6.56 4.82 3.99
N GLU A 57 -5.41 4.16 4.23
CA GLU A 57 -4.09 4.79 4.11
C GLU A 57 -3.71 5.11 2.65
N CYS A 58 -4.12 4.28 1.68
CA CYS A 58 -4.00 4.59 0.25
C CYS A 58 -4.83 5.83 -0.11
N GLN A 59 -6.10 5.88 0.31
CA GLN A 59 -7.00 7.00 0.05
C GLN A 59 -6.47 8.32 0.62
N LYS A 60 -6.01 8.32 1.88
CA LYS A 60 -5.41 9.51 2.52
C LYS A 60 -4.23 10.09 1.76
N ARG A 61 -3.55 9.28 0.92
CA ARG A 61 -2.36 9.67 0.15
C ARG A 61 -2.60 9.70 -1.35
N ASN A 62 -3.87 9.61 -1.79
CA ASN A 62 -4.25 9.60 -3.20
C ASN A 62 -3.56 8.48 -4.02
N ILE A 63 -3.33 7.32 -3.41
CA ILE A 63 -2.82 6.15 -4.12
C ILE A 63 -4.03 5.40 -4.70
N PRO A 64 -4.17 5.32 -6.03
CA PRO A 64 -5.28 4.61 -6.65
C PRO A 64 -5.22 3.12 -6.31
N LEU A 65 -6.35 2.55 -5.90
CA LEU A 65 -6.47 1.11 -5.61
C LEU A 65 -6.65 0.27 -6.88
N VAL A 66 -7.05 0.94 -7.95
CA VAL A 66 -7.38 0.39 -9.24
C VAL A 66 -6.76 1.34 -10.25
N ASP A 67 -5.86 0.82 -11.07
CA ASP A 67 -5.18 1.56 -12.12
C ASP A 67 -5.69 1.02 -13.47
N PHE A 68 -6.96 1.30 -13.76
CA PHE A 68 -7.48 1.14 -15.11
C PHE A 68 -7.40 2.49 -15.79
N SER A 69 -6.78 2.52 -16.96
CA SER A 69 -7.05 3.58 -17.91
C SER A 69 -8.54 3.56 -18.31
N PRO A 70 -9.13 4.71 -18.69
CA PRO A 70 -10.50 4.75 -19.20
C PRO A 70 -10.73 3.73 -20.33
N GLU A 71 -9.74 3.53 -21.20
CA GLU A 71 -9.78 2.59 -22.31
C GLU A 71 -9.79 1.13 -21.84
N GLU A 72 -9.00 0.78 -20.83
CA GLU A 72 -9.00 -0.57 -20.22
C GLU A 72 -10.32 -0.86 -19.51
N LEU A 73 -10.88 0.15 -18.82
CA LEU A 73 -12.16 0.02 -18.15
C LEU A 73 -13.30 -0.18 -19.16
N ASP A 74 -13.32 0.59 -20.25
CA ASP A 74 -14.32 0.44 -21.31
C ASP A 74 -14.22 -0.94 -21.96
N ALA A 75 -13.01 -1.46 -22.20
CA ALA A 75 -12.79 -2.80 -22.73
C ALA A 75 -13.29 -3.90 -21.77
N GLU A 76 -12.99 -3.81 -20.47
CA GLU A 76 -13.51 -4.74 -19.46
C GLU A 76 -15.05 -4.71 -19.40
N LEU A 77 -15.66 -3.52 -19.45
CA LEU A 77 -17.11 -3.37 -19.45
C LEU A 77 -17.77 -3.95 -20.70
N GLU A 78 -17.16 -3.80 -21.87
CA GLU A 78 -17.63 -4.44 -23.11
C GLU A 78 -17.56 -5.96 -23.02
N ASP A 79 -16.47 -6.51 -22.49
CA ASP A 79 -16.31 -7.95 -22.36
C ASP A 79 -17.33 -8.52 -21.37
N LEU A 80 -17.56 -7.88 -20.22
CA LEU A 80 -18.62 -8.27 -19.28
C LEU A 80 -20.02 -8.24 -19.91
N ARG A 81 -20.31 -7.28 -20.79
CA ARG A 81 -21.60 -7.19 -21.52
C ARG A 81 -21.82 -8.32 -22.53
N LYS A 82 -20.75 -8.95 -23.05
CA LYS A 82 -20.86 -10.06 -24.02
C LYS A 82 -21.17 -11.40 -23.34
N ILE A 83 -20.91 -11.51 -22.04
CA ILE A 83 -21.12 -12.72 -21.22
C ILE A 83 -22.37 -12.66 -20.34
N ALA A 84 -23.06 -11.52 -20.30
CA ALA A 84 -24.35 -11.30 -19.63
C ALA A 84 -25.51 -11.44 -20.61
#